data_AF-A0A1X7VKQ2-F1
#
_entry.id   AF-A0A1X7VKQ2-F1
#
_cell.length_a   1.000
_cell.length_b   1.000
_cell.length_c   1.000
_cell.angle_alpha   90.00
_cell.angle_beta   90.00
_cell.angle_gamma   90.00
#
_symmetry.space_group_name_H-M   'P 1'
#
loop_
_entity.id
_entity.type
_entity.pdbx_description
1 polymer ?
#
loop_
_entity_poly.entity_id
_entity_poly.type
_entity_poly.pdbx_seq_one_letter_code
_entity_poly.pdbx_strand_id
1 'polypeptide(L)'
;QIDRSSYASSRRESNSTVLKEIISANGKFTAIRAIFDKLFKTICENVKLHRFPYEDLKKFVKKYSDGYLPQISDCVTSNDVLELVYDKCTFMDINYLEAVVREFKVKRAVVLVQCFNTNIEELCQYVPVRNVLGEYFILSRSNQPLRTDLVIKMIIDQNPNHVTLQFIKDAISSSFGSLAKSVQLVNIKEIDDMLLVTCFFPNCLSASLLVPESAIELMQRRGLVELTIDGSVYWKKEKDHIIIQR
;
A
#
# COMPACT_ATOMS: atom_id res chain seq x y z
N GLN A 1 9.11 -45.53 21.13
CA GLN A 1 9.04 -44.41 22.09
C GLN A 1 9.62 -43.20 21.37
N ILE A 2 8.78 -42.39 20.75
CA ILE A 2 9.23 -41.23 19.95
C ILE A 2 9.66 -40.15 20.93
N ASP A 3 10.89 -39.70 20.78
CA ASP A 3 11.61 -38.82 21.69
C ASP A 3 10.93 -37.43 21.76
N ARG A 4 10.16 -37.21 22.84
CA ARG A 4 9.44 -35.96 23.10
C ARG A 4 10.38 -34.76 23.31
N SER A 5 11.69 -34.99 23.50
CA SER A 5 12.67 -33.92 23.68
C SER A 5 13.07 -33.25 22.36
N SER A 6 13.18 -34.04 21.27
CA SER A 6 13.52 -33.58 19.91
C SER A 6 12.45 -32.67 19.29
N TYR A 7 11.17 -32.99 19.54
CA TYR A 7 10.05 -32.15 19.09
C TYR A 7 9.96 -30.80 19.82
N ALA A 8 10.38 -30.76 21.09
CA ALA A 8 10.32 -29.54 21.90
C ALA A 8 11.48 -28.57 21.62
N SER A 9 12.67 -29.08 21.27
CA SER A 9 13.82 -28.27 20.84
C SER A 9 13.61 -27.67 19.46
N SER A 10 13.12 -28.45 18.48
CA SER A 10 12.80 -27.96 17.13
C SER A 10 11.76 -26.82 17.15
N ARG A 11 10.69 -26.95 17.95
CA ARG A 11 9.69 -25.86 18.11
C ARG A 11 10.26 -24.58 18.75
N ARG A 12 11.19 -24.70 19.70
CA ARG A 12 11.81 -23.54 20.36
C ARG A 12 12.76 -22.79 19.44
N GLU A 13 13.53 -23.50 18.61
CA GLU A 13 14.40 -22.89 17.60
C GLU A 13 13.62 -22.24 16.45
N SER A 14 12.55 -22.87 15.97
CA SER A 14 11.64 -22.27 14.99
C SER A 14 10.97 -21.01 15.52
N ASN A 15 10.44 -21.03 16.75
CA ASN A 15 9.81 -19.86 17.35
C ASN A 15 10.81 -18.71 17.59
N SER A 16 12.04 -19.00 18.01
CA SER A 16 13.08 -17.96 18.19
C SER A 16 13.50 -17.31 16.88
N THR A 17 13.49 -18.05 15.77
CA THR A 17 13.88 -17.53 14.45
C THR A 17 12.76 -16.65 13.88
N VAL A 18 11.51 -17.13 13.97
CA VAL A 18 10.31 -16.36 13.59
C VAL A 18 10.20 -15.05 14.37
N LEU A 19 10.44 -15.07 15.69
CA LEU A 19 10.46 -13.85 16.52
C LEU A 19 11.54 -12.85 16.07
N LYS A 20 12.74 -13.32 15.70
CA LYS A 20 13.82 -12.44 15.20
C LYS A 20 13.47 -11.82 13.85
N GLU A 21 12.83 -12.58 12.97
CA GLU A 21 12.39 -12.09 11.66
C GLU A 21 11.25 -11.08 11.76
N ILE A 22 10.26 -11.30 12.64
CA ILE A 22 9.18 -10.35 12.92
C ILE A 22 9.73 -9.06 13.51
N ILE A 23 10.66 -9.15 14.48
CA ILE A 23 11.31 -7.96 15.06
C ILE A 23 12.12 -7.21 14.00
N SER A 24 12.79 -7.93 13.10
CA SER A 24 13.51 -7.35 11.96
C SER A 24 12.57 -6.63 10.99
N ALA A 25 11.44 -7.25 10.62
CA ALA A 25 10.43 -6.65 9.75
C ALA A 25 9.80 -5.41 10.41
N ASN A 26 9.36 -5.49 11.66
CA ASN A 26 8.81 -4.34 12.38
C ASN A 26 9.83 -3.19 12.49
N GLY A 27 11.11 -3.52 12.74
CA GLY A 27 12.20 -2.55 12.70
C GLY A 27 12.32 -1.85 11.34
N LYS A 28 12.20 -2.59 10.23
CA LYS A 28 12.18 -2.01 8.88
C LYS A 28 10.95 -1.10 8.65
N PHE A 29 9.76 -1.52 9.07
CA PHE A 29 8.55 -0.68 8.95
C PHE A 29 8.67 0.63 9.72
N THR A 30 9.12 0.58 10.98
CA THR A 30 9.35 1.78 11.78
C THR A 30 10.41 2.68 11.14
N ALA A 31 11.50 2.11 10.62
CA ALA A 31 12.55 2.86 9.94
C ALA A 31 12.02 3.55 8.66
N ILE A 32 11.24 2.86 7.84
CA ILE A 32 10.63 3.41 6.63
C ILE A 32 9.65 4.54 6.96
N ARG A 33 8.79 4.35 7.97
CA ARG A 33 7.89 5.43 8.44
C ARG A 33 8.67 6.65 8.93
N ALA A 34 9.76 6.46 9.66
CA ALA A 34 10.62 7.55 10.11
C ALA A 34 11.31 8.29 8.94
N ILE A 35 11.73 7.57 7.89
CA ILE A 35 12.26 8.18 6.66
C ILE A 35 11.18 9.03 5.99
N PHE A 36 9.95 8.52 5.89
CA PHE A 36 8.83 9.24 5.31
C PHE A 36 8.47 10.52 6.09
N ASP A 37 8.37 10.44 7.42
CA ASP A 37 8.12 11.61 8.27
C ASP A 37 9.21 12.67 8.11
N LYS A 38 10.48 12.22 8.04
CA LYS A 38 11.63 13.11 7.83
C LYS A 38 11.61 13.74 6.43
N LEU A 39 11.21 12.99 5.41
CA LEU A 39 11.02 13.48 4.05
C LEU A 39 9.97 14.59 4.02
N PHE A 40 8.79 14.33 4.58
CA PHE A 40 7.71 15.31 4.63
C PHE A 40 8.11 16.58 5.38
N LYS A 41 8.70 16.43 6.57
CA LYS A 41 9.22 17.56 7.35
C LYS A 41 10.22 18.41 6.54
N THR A 42 11.14 17.76 5.82
CA THR A 42 12.14 18.45 4.99
C THR A 42 11.48 19.28 3.88
N ILE A 43 10.39 18.78 3.28
CA ILE A 43 9.63 19.50 2.26
C ILE A 43 8.90 20.71 2.89
N CYS A 44 8.19 20.51 4.01
CA CYS A 44 7.51 21.58 4.74
C CYS A 44 8.47 22.71 5.16
N GLU A 45 9.68 22.39 5.61
CA GLU A 45 10.70 23.39 5.96
C GLU A 45 11.10 24.24 4.75
N ASN A 46 11.21 23.65 3.56
CA ASN A 46 11.54 24.42 2.35
C ASN A 46 10.35 25.31 1.90
N VAL A 47 9.10 24.90 2.14
CA VAL A 47 7.90 25.75 1.94
C VAL A 47 7.95 26.98 2.83
N LYS A 48 8.27 26.80 4.12
CA LYS A 48 8.39 27.92 5.08
C LYS A 48 9.49 28.91 4.71
N LEU A 49 10.51 28.47 3.98
CA LEU A 49 11.58 29.34 3.45
C LEU A 49 11.20 30.06 2.15
N HIS A 50 9.90 30.15 1.81
CA HIS A 50 9.35 30.77 0.59
C HIS A 50 9.92 30.25 -0.73
N ARG A 51 10.43 29.00 -0.75
CA ARG A 51 10.90 28.37 -2.00
C ARG A 51 9.78 27.82 -2.87
N PHE A 52 8.54 27.89 -2.37
CA PHE A 52 7.35 27.37 -3.02
C PHE A 52 6.22 28.39 -2.92
N PRO A 53 5.97 29.21 -3.95
CA PRO A 53 4.74 29.96 -4.03
C PRO A 53 3.56 28.98 -3.99
N TYR A 54 2.55 29.28 -3.17
CA TYR A 54 1.35 28.45 -3.01
C TYR A 54 0.70 28.13 -4.37
N GLU A 55 0.56 29.13 -5.24
CA GLU A 55 -0.06 28.97 -6.55
C GLU A 55 0.70 27.99 -7.45
N ASP A 56 2.04 28.04 -7.41
CA ASP A 56 2.87 27.12 -8.20
C ASP A 56 2.74 25.68 -7.69
N LEU A 57 2.76 25.49 -6.36
CA LEU A 57 2.57 24.18 -5.76
C LEU A 57 1.18 23.62 -6.06
N LYS A 58 0.12 24.42 -5.88
CA LYS A 58 -1.26 24.03 -6.17
C LYS A 58 -1.45 23.69 -7.64
N LYS A 59 -0.94 24.53 -8.55
CA LYS A 59 -1.00 24.30 -10.00
C LYS A 59 -0.23 23.05 -10.42
N PHE A 60 0.96 22.84 -9.85
CA PHE A 60 1.76 21.65 -10.10
C PHE A 60 1.02 20.38 -9.66
N VAL A 61 0.55 20.32 -8.41
CA VAL A 61 -0.15 19.13 -7.88
C VAL A 61 -1.43 18.88 -8.67
N LYS A 62 -2.21 19.92 -8.99
CA LYS A 62 -3.40 19.79 -9.83
C LYS A 62 -3.07 19.17 -11.19
N LYS A 63 -2.03 19.65 -11.86
CA LYS A 63 -1.58 19.13 -13.17
C LYS A 63 -1.03 17.70 -13.05
N TYR A 64 -0.18 17.43 -12.07
CA TYR A 64 0.43 16.12 -11.85
C TYR A 64 -0.62 15.06 -11.50
N SER A 65 -1.62 15.46 -10.73
CA SER A 65 -2.74 14.60 -10.37
C SER A 65 -3.71 14.36 -11.51
N ASP A 66 -3.60 15.02 -12.67
CA ASP A 66 -4.48 14.81 -13.84
C ASP A 66 -6.00 14.72 -13.50
N GLY A 67 -6.46 15.50 -12.52
CA GLY A 67 -7.86 15.48 -12.05
C GLY A 67 -8.21 14.41 -11.01
N TYR A 68 -7.27 13.51 -10.67
CA TYR A 68 -7.40 12.46 -9.66
C TYR A 68 -7.44 12.98 -8.20
N LEU A 69 -7.17 14.28 -7.98
CA LEU A 69 -7.25 14.95 -6.68
C LEU A 69 -8.20 16.16 -6.68
N PRO A 70 -9.52 15.97 -6.71
CA PRO A 70 -10.48 17.07 -6.74
C PRO A 70 -10.38 18.00 -5.51
N GLN A 71 -9.98 17.45 -4.36
CA GLN A 71 -9.81 18.18 -3.09
C GLN A 71 -8.74 19.29 -3.17
N ILE A 72 -7.88 19.27 -4.20
CA ILE A 72 -6.87 20.31 -4.41
C ILE A 72 -7.50 21.70 -4.55
N SER A 73 -8.75 21.77 -5.03
CA SER A 73 -9.48 23.02 -5.20
C SER A 73 -9.76 23.70 -3.86
N ASP A 74 -10.00 22.90 -2.82
CA ASP A 74 -10.35 23.35 -1.46
C ASP A 74 -9.13 23.79 -0.64
N CYS A 75 -7.92 23.41 -1.05
CA CYS A 75 -6.68 23.85 -0.41
C CYS A 75 -6.48 25.36 -0.60
N VAL A 76 -6.28 26.11 0.49
CA VAL A 76 -6.07 27.57 0.46
C VAL A 76 -4.65 27.99 0.86
N THR A 77 -3.86 27.07 1.40
CA THR A 77 -2.45 27.29 1.75
C THR A 77 -1.52 26.23 1.15
N SER A 78 -0.22 26.52 1.08
CA SER A 78 0.80 25.51 0.69
C SER A 78 0.81 24.31 1.64
N ASN A 79 0.52 24.52 2.93
CA ASN A 79 0.45 23.42 3.89
C ASN A 79 -0.74 22.52 3.59
N ASP A 80 -1.91 23.07 3.25
CA ASP A 80 -3.08 22.26 2.89
C ASP A 80 -2.79 21.38 1.67
N VAL A 81 -2.09 21.93 0.67
CA VAL A 81 -1.67 21.17 -0.51
C VAL A 81 -0.68 20.06 -0.14
N LEU A 82 0.27 20.35 0.73
CA LEU A 82 1.25 19.35 1.19
C LEU A 82 0.60 18.24 2.03
N GLU A 83 -0.32 18.56 2.93
CA GLU A 83 -1.07 17.56 3.71
C GLU A 83 -1.94 16.70 2.78
N LEU A 84 -2.59 17.28 1.77
CA LEU A 84 -3.31 16.50 0.76
C LEU A 84 -2.38 15.54 -0.01
N VAL A 85 -1.20 16.02 -0.41
CA VAL A 85 -0.18 15.18 -1.06
C VAL A 85 0.32 14.07 -0.13
N TYR A 86 0.54 14.38 1.14
CA TYR A 86 0.95 13.42 2.17
C TYR A 86 -0.08 12.30 2.33
N ASP A 87 -1.36 12.65 2.44
CA ASP A 87 -2.47 11.69 2.59
C ASP A 87 -2.66 10.79 1.37
N LYS A 88 -2.16 11.21 0.21
CA LYS A 88 -2.22 10.43 -1.04
C LYS A 88 -1.01 9.53 -1.25
N CYS A 89 0.02 9.68 -0.43
CA CYS A 89 1.13 8.74 -0.39
C CYS A 89 0.73 7.50 0.42
N THR A 90 1.22 6.35 -0.03
CA THR A 90 1.04 5.06 0.65
C THR A 90 2.39 4.54 1.10
N PHE A 91 2.40 3.55 1.99
CA PHE A 91 3.66 2.93 2.43
C PHE A 91 4.44 2.35 1.24
N MET A 92 3.78 2.00 0.15
CA MET A 92 4.38 1.36 -1.02
C MET A 92 4.67 2.32 -2.17
N ASP A 93 4.15 3.55 -2.11
CA ASP A 93 4.23 4.53 -3.20
C ASP A 93 4.13 5.97 -2.66
N ILE A 94 5.20 6.74 -2.85
CA ILE A 94 5.31 8.15 -2.47
C ILE A 94 5.43 9.09 -3.68
N ASN A 95 4.97 8.65 -4.86
CA ASN A 95 5.14 9.34 -6.15
C ASN A 95 4.77 10.82 -6.12
N TYR A 96 3.71 11.20 -5.39
CA TYR A 96 3.33 12.61 -5.26
C TYR A 96 4.42 13.45 -4.56
N LEU A 97 4.96 12.98 -3.44
CA LEU A 97 6.05 13.68 -2.75
C LEU A 97 7.35 13.65 -3.57
N GLU A 98 7.66 12.54 -4.23
CA GLU A 98 8.80 12.45 -5.13
C GLU A 98 8.70 13.48 -6.27
N ALA A 99 7.52 13.62 -6.86
CA ALA A 99 7.24 14.61 -7.90
C ALA A 99 7.44 16.05 -7.40
N VAL A 100 6.96 16.37 -6.20
CA VAL A 100 7.18 17.67 -5.55
C VAL A 100 8.67 17.92 -5.29
N VAL A 101 9.40 16.94 -4.77
CA VAL A 101 10.84 17.05 -4.51
C VAL A 101 11.62 17.36 -5.78
N ARG A 102 11.27 16.69 -6.88
CA ARG A 102 11.92 16.86 -8.19
C ARG A 102 11.61 18.22 -8.80
N GLU A 103 10.34 18.59 -8.89
CA GLU A 103 9.90 19.86 -9.50
C GLU A 103 10.55 21.06 -8.83
N PHE A 104 10.50 21.09 -7.50
CA PHE A 104 10.98 22.22 -6.71
C PHE A 104 12.42 22.04 -6.21
N LYS A 105 13.13 21.03 -6.72
CA LYS A 105 14.57 20.81 -6.51
C LYS A 105 14.98 20.81 -5.02
N VAL A 106 14.22 20.10 -4.20
CA VAL A 106 14.47 19.99 -2.75
C VAL A 106 15.65 19.05 -2.49
N LYS A 107 16.88 19.54 -2.66
CA LYS A 107 18.12 18.72 -2.65
C LYS A 107 18.23 17.76 -1.46
N ARG A 108 17.91 18.22 -0.24
CA ARG A 108 17.98 17.38 0.98
C ARG A 108 16.96 16.23 0.98
N ALA A 109 15.85 16.39 0.28
CA ALA A 109 14.79 15.39 0.21
C ALA A 109 15.07 14.30 -0.85
N VAL A 110 15.91 14.57 -1.85
CA VAL A 110 16.27 13.59 -2.90
C VAL A 110 16.85 12.30 -2.30
N VAL A 111 17.78 12.44 -1.36
CA VAL A 111 18.39 11.28 -0.68
C VAL A 111 17.37 10.52 0.17
N LEU A 112 16.39 11.21 0.75
CA LEU A 112 15.34 10.58 1.55
C LEU A 112 14.36 9.79 0.68
N VAL A 113 14.01 10.29 -0.51
CA VAL A 113 13.22 9.57 -1.52
C VAL A 113 13.95 8.29 -1.95
N GLN A 114 15.23 8.39 -2.30
CA GLN A 114 16.04 7.23 -2.68
C GLN A 114 16.11 6.18 -1.57
N CYS A 115 16.34 6.63 -0.33
CA CYS A 115 16.39 5.75 0.84
C CYS A 115 15.03 5.07 1.06
N PHE A 116 13.92 5.80 0.96
CA PHE A 116 12.58 5.25 1.08
C PHE A 116 12.32 4.17 0.02
N ASN A 117 12.53 4.49 -1.26
CA ASN A 117 12.27 3.57 -2.38
C ASN A 117 13.13 2.30 -2.27
N THR A 118 14.42 2.43 -1.94
CA THR A 118 15.32 1.27 -1.76
C THR A 118 14.85 0.36 -0.62
N ASN A 119 14.48 0.93 0.53
CA ASN A 119 14.02 0.13 1.67
C ASN A 119 12.68 -0.56 1.38
N ILE A 120 11.78 0.09 0.65
CA ILE A 120 10.51 -0.51 0.22
C ILE A 120 10.75 -1.64 -0.78
N GLU A 121 11.65 -1.46 -1.76
CA GLU A 121 12.00 -2.52 -2.70
C GLU A 121 12.56 -3.75 -1.99
N GLU A 122 13.51 -3.57 -1.07
CA GLU A 122 14.06 -4.67 -0.27
C GLU A 122 12.98 -5.36 0.58
N LEU A 123 12.11 -4.56 1.22
CA LEU A 123 11.01 -5.11 2.01
C LEU A 123 10.06 -5.93 1.13
N CYS A 124 9.70 -5.42 -0.05
CA CYS A 124 8.81 -6.11 -0.99
C CYS A 124 9.39 -7.43 -1.47
N GLN A 125 10.68 -7.43 -1.82
CA GLN A 125 11.34 -8.57 -2.44
C GLN A 125 11.66 -9.69 -1.45
N TYR A 126 12.10 -9.34 -0.23
CA TYR A 126 12.72 -10.31 0.66
C TYR A 126 11.90 -10.66 1.91
N VAL A 127 10.87 -9.87 2.26
CA VAL A 127 10.08 -10.14 3.47
C VAL A 127 8.83 -10.96 3.11
N PRO A 128 8.67 -12.17 3.69
CA PRO A 128 7.44 -12.95 3.55
C PRO A 128 6.24 -12.22 4.13
N VAL A 129 5.07 -12.43 3.53
CA VAL A 129 3.81 -11.85 4.00
C VAL A 129 3.52 -12.22 5.46
N ARG A 130 3.90 -13.43 5.91
CA ARG A 130 3.75 -13.85 7.30
C ARG A 130 4.31 -12.82 8.29
N ASN A 131 5.44 -12.21 7.96
CA ASN A 131 6.16 -11.30 8.86
C ASN A 131 5.54 -9.90 8.94
N VAL A 132 4.51 -9.64 8.14
CA VAL A 132 3.83 -8.33 8.03
C VAL A 132 2.30 -8.45 8.17
N LEU A 133 1.81 -9.61 8.61
CA LEU A 133 0.39 -9.81 8.89
C LEU A 133 -0.05 -8.87 10.02
N GLY A 134 -1.17 -8.19 9.80
CA GLY A 134 -1.73 -7.23 10.77
C GLY A 134 -1.07 -5.85 10.74
N GLU A 135 0.03 -5.66 10.00
CA GLU A 135 0.63 -4.34 9.81
C GLU A 135 -0.28 -3.41 8.99
N TYR A 136 -0.16 -2.11 9.25
CA TYR A 136 -0.93 -1.07 8.57
C TYR A 136 -0.06 -0.34 7.53
N PHE A 137 -0.43 -0.42 6.26
CA PHE A 137 0.35 0.11 5.13
C PHE A 137 -0.04 1.55 4.73
N ILE A 138 -0.86 2.22 5.55
CA ILE A 138 -1.17 3.63 5.35
C ILE A 138 -0.15 4.49 6.09
N LEU A 139 0.33 5.54 5.43
CA LEU A 139 1.27 6.52 5.99
C LEU A 139 0.57 7.76 6.58
N SER A 140 -0.67 8.03 6.16
CA SER A 140 -1.43 9.19 6.62
C SER A 140 -1.59 9.20 8.15
N ARG A 141 -1.28 10.35 8.77
CA ARG A 141 -1.45 10.60 10.20
C ARG A 141 -2.92 10.75 10.60
N SER A 142 -3.79 11.01 9.62
CA SER A 142 -5.22 11.14 9.90
C SER A 142 -5.84 9.81 10.36
N ASN A 143 -5.18 8.66 10.15
CA ASN A 143 -5.68 7.30 10.43
C ASN A 143 -7.11 7.05 9.92
N GLN A 144 -7.63 7.96 9.10
CA GLN A 144 -8.94 7.90 8.53
C GLN A 144 -8.68 7.82 7.03
N PRO A 145 -9.02 6.69 6.38
CA PRO A 145 -9.29 6.76 4.96
C PRO A 145 -10.21 7.96 4.77
N LEU A 146 -9.96 8.78 3.76
CA LEU A 146 -10.96 9.79 3.36
C LEU A 146 -12.29 9.02 3.34
N ARG A 147 -13.23 9.38 4.23
CA ARG A 147 -14.40 8.56 4.62
C ARG A 147 -15.29 8.10 3.44
N THR A 148 -14.93 8.50 2.23
CA THR A 148 -15.55 8.26 0.95
C THR A 148 -14.90 7.15 0.13
N ASP A 149 -13.66 6.71 0.39
CA ASP A 149 -12.94 5.78 -0.50
C ASP A 149 -13.53 4.36 -0.46
N LEU A 150 -13.56 3.69 -1.62
CA LEU A 150 -14.10 2.34 -1.77
C LEU A 150 -13.19 1.32 -1.10
N VAL A 151 -13.79 0.38 -0.36
CA VAL A 151 -13.03 -0.71 0.28
C VAL A 151 -12.97 -1.90 -0.66
N ILE A 152 -11.77 -2.29 -1.07
CA ILE A 152 -11.53 -3.50 -1.85
C ILE A 152 -10.99 -4.59 -0.92
N LYS A 153 -11.59 -5.78 -0.95
CA LYS A 153 -11.12 -6.96 -0.25
C LYS A 153 -10.87 -8.09 -1.24
N MET A 154 -9.69 -8.67 -1.16
CA MET A 154 -9.31 -9.85 -1.93
C MET A 154 -8.96 -10.98 -0.98
N ILE A 155 -9.63 -12.12 -1.11
CA ILE A 155 -9.23 -13.36 -0.45
C ILE A 155 -8.39 -14.15 -1.45
N ILE A 156 -7.15 -14.48 -1.08
CA ILE A 156 -6.18 -15.16 -1.94
C ILE A 156 -5.69 -16.42 -1.23
N ASP A 157 -5.94 -17.58 -1.84
CA ASP A 157 -5.49 -18.91 -1.42
C ASP A 157 -3.99 -19.07 -1.70
N GLN A 158 -3.19 -18.43 -0.86
CA GLN A 158 -1.73 -18.48 -0.87
C GLN A 158 -1.21 -18.56 0.55
N ASN A 159 -0.19 -19.40 0.75
CA ASN A 159 0.43 -19.57 2.06
C ASN A 159 1.30 -18.33 2.39
N PRO A 160 1.02 -17.58 3.49
CA PRO A 160 1.79 -16.39 3.89
C PRO A 160 3.29 -16.64 4.11
N ASN A 161 3.70 -17.89 4.33
CA ASN A 161 5.13 -18.26 4.47
C ASN A 161 5.88 -18.24 3.13
N HIS A 162 5.18 -18.41 2.01
CA HIS A 162 5.79 -18.65 0.70
C HIS A 162 5.57 -17.50 -0.29
N VAL A 163 4.78 -16.50 0.08
CA VAL A 163 4.59 -15.30 -0.73
C VAL A 163 5.19 -14.08 -0.05
N THR A 164 5.68 -13.13 -0.85
CA THR A 164 6.29 -11.88 -0.40
C THR A 164 5.34 -10.71 -0.61
N LEU A 165 5.69 -9.55 -0.07
CA LEU A 165 4.95 -8.32 -0.35
C LEU A 165 4.97 -7.94 -1.84
N GLN A 166 6.01 -8.32 -2.58
CA GLN A 166 6.06 -8.14 -4.03
C GLN A 166 4.92 -8.91 -4.73
N PHE A 167 4.60 -10.12 -4.29
CA PHE A 167 3.48 -10.89 -4.84
C PHE A 167 2.15 -10.13 -4.70
N ILE A 168 1.93 -9.48 -3.55
CA ILE A 168 0.72 -8.67 -3.30
C ILE A 168 0.71 -7.41 -4.18
N LYS A 169 1.86 -6.75 -4.34
CA LYS A 169 2.01 -5.60 -5.22
C LYS A 169 1.72 -5.97 -6.68
N ASP A 170 2.21 -7.13 -7.12
CA ASP A 170 1.97 -7.64 -8.46
C ASP A 170 0.51 -8.03 -8.66
N ALA A 171 -0.12 -8.64 -7.64
CA ALA A 171 -1.56 -8.93 -7.60
C ALA A 171 -2.36 -7.66 -7.89
N ILE A 172 -2.20 -6.62 -7.07
CA ILE A 172 -2.87 -5.31 -7.26
C ILE A 172 -2.55 -4.73 -8.65
N SER A 173 -1.30 -4.77 -9.07
CA SER A 173 -0.86 -4.17 -10.35
C SER A 173 -1.51 -4.83 -11.56
N SER A 174 -1.58 -6.16 -11.60
CA SER A 174 -2.22 -6.88 -12.69
C SER A 174 -3.75 -6.75 -12.68
N SER A 175 -4.35 -6.56 -11.49
CA SER A 175 -5.80 -6.43 -11.35
C SER A 175 -6.32 -5.07 -11.80
N PHE A 176 -5.60 -4.00 -11.45
CA PHE A 176 -6.06 -2.63 -11.65
C PHE A 176 -5.32 -1.88 -12.76
N GLY A 177 -4.30 -2.49 -13.37
CA GLY A 177 -3.58 -1.92 -14.51
C GLY A 177 -3.05 -0.51 -14.22
N SER A 178 -3.45 0.47 -15.04
CA SER A 178 -3.08 1.88 -14.84
C SER A 178 -3.62 2.47 -13.54
N LEU A 179 -4.74 1.96 -13.02
CA LEU A 179 -5.37 2.41 -11.77
C LEU A 179 -4.70 1.82 -10.53
N ALA A 180 -3.78 0.87 -10.67
CA ALA A 180 -3.09 0.25 -9.54
C ALA A 180 -2.33 1.27 -8.67
N LYS A 181 -1.84 2.36 -9.26
CA LYS A 181 -1.18 3.47 -8.54
C LYS A 181 -2.11 4.22 -7.59
N SER A 182 -3.41 4.15 -7.85
CA SER A 182 -4.45 4.74 -7.00
C SER A 182 -4.90 3.79 -5.90
N VAL A 183 -4.58 2.50 -5.99
CA VAL A 183 -4.97 1.50 -4.98
C VAL A 183 -4.01 1.59 -3.79
N GLN A 184 -4.56 1.84 -2.62
CA GLN A 184 -3.79 1.93 -1.39
C GLN A 184 -3.91 0.62 -0.61
N LEU A 185 -2.82 -0.12 -0.45
CA LEU A 185 -2.80 -1.29 0.44
C LEU A 185 -3.02 -0.81 1.88
N VAL A 186 -3.96 -1.43 2.60
CA VAL A 186 -4.33 -1.06 3.97
C VAL A 186 -3.71 -2.03 4.95
N ASN A 187 -4.03 -3.31 4.81
CA ASN A 187 -3.49 -4.38 5.64
C ASN A 187 -3.62 -5.72 4.93
N ILE A 188 -2.90 -6.69 5.47
CA ILE A 188 -3.00 -8.09 5.09
C ILE A 188 -3.26 -8.89 6.37
N LYS A 189 -4.25 -9.77 6.34
CA LYS A 189 -4.60 -10.67 7.45
C LYS A 189 -4.62 -12.11 6.97
N GLU A 190 -4.41 -13.04 7.89
CA GLU A 190 -4.60 -14.47 7.65
C GLU A 190 -6.05 -14.84 7.99
N ILE A 191 -6.72 -15.56 7.09
CA ILE A 191 -8.07 -16.09 7.26
C ILE A 191 -8.11 -17.51 6.72
N ASP A 192 -8.38 -18.50 7.57
CA ASP A 192 -8.45 -19.92 7.17
C ASP A 192 -7.25 -20.38 6.31
N ASP A 193 -6.03 -20.06 6.76
CA ASP A 193 -4.74 -20.30 6.05
C ASP A 193 -4.56 -19.55 4.70
N MET A 194 -5.49 -18.67 4.35
CA MET A 194 -5.46 -17.79 3.18
C MET A 194 -5.13 -16.34 3.57
N LEU A 195 -4.96 -15.49 2.57
CA LEU A 195 -4.69 -14.06 2.74
C LEU A 195 -5.95 -13.23 2.47
N LEU A 196 -6.34 -12.41 3.45
CA LEU A 196 -7.25 -11.29 3.25
C LEU A 196 -6.43 -10.02 3.03
N VAL A 197 -6.40 -9.55 1.80
CA VAL A 197 -5.80 -8.27 1.41
C VAL A 197 -6.88 -7.21 1.40
N THR A 198 -6.71 -6.16 2.21
CA THR A 198 -7.61 -5.00 2.22
C THR A 198 -6.92 -3.82 1.56
N CYS A 199 -7.60 -3.18 0.61
CA CYS A 199 -7.14 -1.98 -0.06
C CYS A 199 -8.22 -0.88 -0.03
N PHE A 200 -7.80 0.37 -0.19
CA PHE A 200 -8.68 1.47 -0.54
C PHE A 200 -8.49 1.88 -1.98
N PHE A 201 -9.60 2.30 -2.60
CA PHE A 201 -9.61 2.86 -3.92
C PHE A 201 -10.34 4.22 -3.91
N PRO A 202 -9.74 5.28 -4.48
CA PRO A 202 -10.32 6.61 -4.46
C PRO A 202 -11.73 6.64 -5.06
N ASN A 203 -12.71 7.06 -4.28
CA ASN A 203 -14.09 7.07 -4.77
C ASN A 203 -14.35 8.10 -5.87
N CYS A 204 -13.51 9.13 -6.00
CA CYS A 204 -13.54 10.01 -7.17
C CYS A 204 -13.32 9.26 -8.50
N LEU A 205 -12.77 8.04 -8.45
CA LEU A 205 -12.49 7.18 -9.60
C LEU A 205 -13.36 5.94 -9.66
N SER A 206 -14.37 5.83 -8.80
CA SER A 206 -15.26 4.68 -8.74
C SER A 206 -15.90 4.37 -10.10
N ALA A 207 -16.28 5.41 -10.86
CA ALA A 207 -16.82 5.27 -12.21
C ALA A 207 -15.81 4.69 -13.22
N SER A 208 -14.51 4.82 -12.97
CA SER A 208 -13.43 4.25 -13.77
C SER A 208 -13.00 2.87 -13.28
N LEU A 209 -13.49 2.42 -12.12
CA LEU A 209 -13.17 1.12 -11.55
C LEU A 209 -13.91 0.02 -12.31
N LEU A 210 -13.32 -0.39 -13.42
CA LEU A 210 -13.72 -1.58 -14.16
C LEU A 210 -12.72 -2.68 -13.84
N VAL A 211 -13.22 -3.81 -13.34
CA VAL A 211 -12.40 -5.02 -13.19
C VAL A 211 -12.68 -5.90 -14.41
N PRO A 212 -11.86 -5.83 -15.47
CA PRO A 212 -12.10 -6.61 -16.67
C PRO A 212 -11.96 -8.10 -16.37
N GLU A 213 -12.62 -8.93 -17.17
CA GLU A 213 -12.55 -10.40 -17.03
C GLU A 213 -11.10 -10.90 -17.07
N SER A 214 -10.25 -10.31 -17.92
CA SER A 214 -8.82 -10.62 -17.97
C SER A 214 -8.07 -10.34 -16.65
N ALA A 215 -8.48 -9.31 -15.88
CA ALA A 215 -7.94 -9.06 -14.56
C ALA A 215 -8.39 -10.11 -13.54
N ILE A 216 -9.67 -10.52 -13.61
CA ILE A 216 -10.19 -11.64 -12.81
C ILE A 216 -9.42 -12.92 -13.10
N GLU A 217 -9.22 -13.28 -14.38
CA GLU A 217 -8.45 -14.47 -14.78
C GLU A 217 -7.01 -14.45 -14.24
N LEU A 218 -6.34 -13.30 -14.31
CA LEU A 218 -4.98 -13.14 -13.77
C LEU A 218 -4.97 -13.31 -12.24
N MET A 219 -5.98 -12.79 -11.54
CA MET A 219 -6.13 -12.98 -10.11
C MET A 219 -6.44 -14.43 -9.74
N GLN A 220 -7.27 -15.13 -10.52
CA GLN A 220 -7.55 -16.56 -10.33
C GLN A 220 -6.27 -17.39 -10.42
N ARG A 221 -5.40 -17.10 -11.39
CA ARG A 221 -4.08 -17.77 -11.51
C ARG A 221 -3.17 -17.53 -10.31
N ARG A 222 -3.41 -16.45 -9.57
CA ARG A 222 -2.73 -16.12 -8.31
C ARG A 222 -3.43 -16.66 -7.07
N GLY A 223 -4.54 -17.39 -7.23
CA GLY A 223 -5.27 -18.01 -6.13
C GLY A 223 -6.41 -17.16 -5.57
N LEU A 224 -6.93 -16.17 -6.31
CA LEU A 224 -8.12 -15.44 -5.87
C LEU A 224 -9.28 -16.40 -5.58
N VAL A 225 -9.87 -16.22 -4.40
CA VAL A 225 -11.07 -16.93 -3.92
C VAL A 225 -12.27 -16.00 -3.87
N GLU A 226 -12.07 -14.73 -3.50
CA GLU A 226 -13.17 -13.77 -3.44
C GLU A 226 -12.65 -12.36 -3.68
N LEU A 227 -13.37 -11.58 -4.46
CA LEU A 227 -13.19 -10.15 -4.63
C LEU A 227 -14.46 -9.42 -4.21
N THR A 228 -14.34 -8.58 -3.21
CA THR A 228 -15.40 -7.69 -2.72
C THR A 228 -14.99 -6.25 -2.96
N ILE A 229 -15.91 -5.42 -3.45
CA ILE A 229 -15.72 -3.96 -3.55
C ILE A 229 -16.91 -3.31 -2.86
N ASP A 230 -16.61 -2.48 -1.86
CA ASP A 230 -17.56 -1.76 -1.02
C ASP A 230 -18.69 -2.64 -0.45
N GLY A 231 -18.31 -3.83 0.04
CA GLY A 231 -19.23 -4.81 0.61
C GLY A 231 -20.00 -5.65 -0.41
N SER A 232 -19.97 -5.30 -1.69
CA SER A 232 -20.57 -6.11 -2.77
C SER A 232 -19.58 -7.16 -3.28
N VAL A 233 -20.02 -8.40 -3.43
CA VAL A 233 -19.21 -9.49 -4.00
C VAL A 233 -19.18 -9.33 -5.51
N TYR A 234 -18.02 -8.99 -6.07
CA TYR A 234 -17.83 -8.84 -7.51
C TYR A 234 -17.48 -10.16 -8.17
N TRP A 235 -16.71 -10.99 -7.46
CA TRP A 235 -16.36 -12.32 -7.93
C TRP A 235 -16.12 -13.23 -6.75
N LYS A 236 -16.53 -14.49 -6.87
CA LYS A 236 -16.27 -15.53 -5.88
C LYS A 236 -15.96 -16.83 -6.59
N LYS A 237 -14.89 -17.49 -6.18
CA LYS A 237 -14.59 -18.85 -6.56
C LYS A 237 -15.68 -19.72 -5.98
N GLU A 238 -16.45 -20.29 -6.87
CA GLU A 238 -17.48 -21.19 -6.44
C GLU A 238 -16.86 -22.54 -6.14
N LYS A 239 -17.34 -23.17 -5.07
CA LYS A 239 -17.09 -24.59 -4.87
C LYS A 239 -17.89 -25.31 -5.95
N ASP A 240 -17.24 -25.53 -7.10
CA ASP A 240 -17.77 -26.21 -8.27
C ASP A 240 -19.24 -25.84 -8.58
N HIS A 241 -19.60 -24.68 -9.17
CA HIS A 241 -20.77 -24.49 -10.11
C HIS A 241 -21.14 -23.00 -10.40
N ILE A 242 -20.44 -22.39 -11.39
CA ILE A 242 -20.52 -20.96 -11.85
C ILE A 242 -21.93 -20.31 -11.80
N ILE A 243 -22.12 -19.26 -10.99
CA ILE A 243 -23.15 -18.21 -11.10
C ILE A 243 -22.46 -16.88 -11.41
N ILE A 244 -22.43 -16.51 -12.69
CA ILE A 244 -22.13 -15.14 -13.11
C ILE A 244 -23.40 -14.32 -12.93
N GLN A 245 -23.44 -13.40 -11.97
CA GLN A 245 -24.41 -12.30 -12.02
C GLN A 245 -23.90 -11.25 -13.01
N ARG A 246 -24.72 -11.01 -14.04
CA ARG A 246 -24.56 -9.97 -15.06
C ARG A 246 -24.92 -8.60 -14.52
#